data_AF-A0A351Y692-F1
#
_entry.id   AF-A0A351Y692-F1
#
_cell.length_a   1.000
_cell.length_b   1.000
_cell.length_c   1.000
_cell.angle_alpha   90.00
_cell.angle_beta   90.00
_cell.angle_gamma   90.00
#
_symmetry.space_group_name_H-M   'P 1'
#
loop_
_entity.id
_entity.type
_entity.pdbx_description
1 polymer ?
#
loop_
_entity_poly.entity_id
_entity_poly.type
_entity_poly.pdbx_seq_one_letter_code
_entity_poly.pdbx_strand_id
1 'polypeptide(L)'
;MTDVNSLDTQNALSFQIKKSPGYSLNTFVDTVKKVISDYAKTTTNLKFIETLSQKESIQRTYGLFMENFRETALLVFCIILLFLGFRSSFLILVSFVIVYLANFIYLKAIGYSFNNIVSFALILVL
;
A
#
# COMPACT_ATOMS: atom_id res chain seq x y z
N MET A 1 -12.06 12.76 4.67
CA MET A 1 -13.07 12.53 5.72
C MET A 1 -14.40 12.91 5.11
N THR A 2 -15.06 11.96 4.44
CA THR A 2 -16.38 12.20 3.85
C THR A 2 -17.38 11.52 4.76
N ASP A 3 -18.24 12.35 5.33
CA ASP A 3 -19.09 12.09 6.49
C ASP A 3 -20.12 10.99 6.20
N VAL A 4 -19.98 9.86 6.89
CA VAL A 4 -20.89 8.71 6.79
C VAL A 4 -22.18 8.94 7.59
N ASN A 5 -22.23 9.97 8.45
CA ASN A 5 -23.40 10.27 9.28
C ASN A 5 -24.51 11.04 8.53
N SER A 6 -24.31 11.43 7.27
CA SER A 6 -25.36 12.09 6.47
C SER A 6 -26.27 11.11 5.70
N LEU A 7 -26.05 9.80 5.81
CA LEU A 7 -26.86 8.77 5.15
C LEU A 7 -28.11 8.37 5.96
N ASP A 8 -28.30 8.96 7.13
CA ASP A 8 -29.27 8.50 8.14
C ASP A 8 -30.74 8.85 7.80
N THR A 9 -31.07 9.23 6.57
CA THR A 9 -32.46 9.60 6.21
C THR A 9 -32.84 9.40 4.73
N GLN A 10 -32.11 8.60 3.96
CA GLN A 10 -32.53 8.17 2.61
C GLN A 10 -32.49 6.65 2.49
N ASN A 11 -33.50 6.05 1.85
CA ASN A 11 -33.53 4.61 1.56
C ASN A 11 -32.23 4.18 0.83
N ALA A 12 -31.30 3.58 1.56
CA ALA A 12 -29.98 3.21 1.05
C ALA A 12 -29.84 1.68 1.00
N LEU A 13 -29.38 1.16 -0.13
CA LEU A 13 -29.02 -0.25 -0.30
C LEU A 13 -27.49 -0.40 -0.25
N SER A 14 -27.00 -1.16 0.73
CA SER A 14 -25.58 -1.44 0.89
C SER A 14 -25.19 -2.75 0.21
N PHE A 15 -24.18 -2.71 -0.66
CA PHE A 15 -23.61 -3.90 -1.29
C PHE A 15 -22.19 -4.11 -0.81
N GLN A 16 -21.89 -5.32 -0.30
CA GLN A 16 -20.53 -5.71 0.07
C GLN A 16 -19.93 -6.60 -1.03
N ILE A 17 -18.92 -6.09 -1.72
CA ILE A 17 -18.28 -6.81 -2.83
C ILE A 17 -16.90 -7.30 -2.37
N LYS A 18 -16.69 -8.63 -2.41
CA LYS A 18 -15.43 -9.26 -2.04
C LYS A 18 -14.68 -9.73 -3.28
N LYS A 19 -13.37 -9.53 -3.30
CA LYS A 19 -12.49 -10.00 -4.37
C LYS A 19 -12.23 -11.50 -4.19
N SER A 20 -12.29 -12.28 -5.27
CA SER A 20 -11.84 -13.69 -5.28
C SER A 20 -10.31 -13.79 -5.13
N PRO A 21 -9.77 -14.80 -4.41
CA PRO A 21 -8.32 -15.04 -4.32
C PRO A 21 -7.69 -15.22 -5.73
N GLY A 22 -6.47 -14.72 -5.91
CA GLY A 22 -5.74 -14.79 -7.19
C GLY A 22 -5.91 -13.60 -8.14
N TYR A 23 -6.96 -12.79 -8.00
CA TYR A 23 -7.15 -11.61 -8.86
C TYR A 23 -6.42 -10.36 -8.35
N SER A 24 -5.94 -9.50 -9.24
CA SER A 24 -5.35 -8.21 -8.84
C SER A 24 -6.40 -7.28 -8.23
N LEU A 25 -6.10 -6.72 -7.04
CA LEU A 25 -6.99 -5.79 -6.35
C LEU A 25 -7.22 -4.50 -7.17
N ASN A 26 -6.19 -4.04 -7.89
CA ASN A 26 -6.31 -2.85 -8.72
C ASN A 26 -7.33 -3.06 -9.84
N THR A 27 -7.16 -4.12 -10.63
CA THR A 27 -8.05 -4.46 -11.76
C THR A 27 -9.48 -4.69 -11.30
N PHE A 28 -9.67 -5.33 -10.14
CA PHE A 28 -10.98 -5.54 -9.55
C PHE A 28 -11.68 -4.22 -9.22
N VAL A 29 -11.01 -3.30 -8.50
CA VAL A 29 -11.60 -2.00 -8.16
C VAL A 29 -11.89 -1.18 -9.41
N ASP A 30 -11.00 -1.18 -10.40
CA ASP A 30 -11.19 -0.42 -11.63
C ASP A 30 -12.37 -0.97 -12.45
N THR A 31 -12.56 -2.29 -12.49
CA THR A 31 -13.71 -2.93 -13.13
C THR A 31 -15.01 -2.58 -12.42
N VAL A 32 -15.05 -2.65 -11.10
CA VAL A 32 -16.22 -2.29 -10.30
C VAL A 32 -16.57 -0.82 -10.49
N LYS A 33 -15.58 0.09 -10.45
CA LYS A 33 -15.79 1.52 -10.71
C LYS A 33 -16.31 1.78 -12.12
N LYS A 34 -15.80 1.05 -13.12
CA LYS A 34 -16.25 1.18 -14.51
C LYS A 34 -17.71 0.76 -14.66
N VAL A 35 -18.08 -0.40 -14.11
CA VAL A 35 -19.48 -0.87 -14.08
C VAL A 35 -20.38 0.15 -13.39
N ILE A 36 -20.02 0.62 -12.19
CA ILE A 36 -20.79 1.65 -11.47
C ILE A 36 -20.92 2.93 -12.29
N SER A 37 -19.85 3.37 -12.97
CA SER A 37 -19.87 4.58 -13.80
C SER A 37 -20.76 4.45 -15.04
N ASP A 38 -20.84 3.26 -15.63
CA ASP A 38 -21.70 3.00 -16.79
C ASP A 38 -23.17 2.91 -16.37
N TYR A 39 -23.48 2.29 -15.22
CA TYR A 39 -24.84 2.29 -14.64
C TYR A 39 -25.30 3.68 -14.16
N ALA A 40 -24.38 4.50 -13.65
CA ALA A 40 -24.66 5.87 -13.21
C ALA A 40 -25.03 6.80 -14.38
N LYS A 41 -24.51 6.56 -15.58
CA LYS A 41 -24.90 7.31 -16.80
C LYS A 41 -26.32 7.02 -17.25
N THR A 42 -26.83 5.82 -16.97
CA THR A 42 -28.17 5.38 -17.38
C THR A 42 -29.25 5.75 -16.37
N THR A 43 -28.89 6.03 -15.11
CA THR A 43 -29.84 6.25 -14.02
C THR A 43 -29.60 7.59 -13.33
N THR A 44 -30.37 8.62 -13.69
CA THR A 44 -30.24 10.00 -13.16
C THR A 44 -30.62 10.16 -11.69
N ASN A 45 -31.32 9.18 -11.10
CA ASN A 45 -31.96 9.31 -9.78
C ASN A 45 -31.29 8.52 -8.64
N LEU A 46 -30.14 7.89 -8.89
CA LEU A 46 -29.42 7.09 -7.89
C LEU A 46 -28.02 7.64 -7.65
N LYS A 47 -27.68 7.90 -6.38
CA LYS A 47 -26.36 8.36 -5.94
C LYS A 47 -25.57 7.18 -5.40
N PHE A 48 -24.49 6.81 -6.08
CA PHE A 48 -23.56 5.77 -5.62
C PHE A 48 -22.48 6.39 -4.74
N ILE A 49 -22.28 5.85 -3.54
CA ILE A 49 -21.28 6.33 -2.57
C ILE A 49 -20.38 5.15 -2.21
N GLU A 50 -19.07 5.25 -2.50
CA GLU A 50 -18.09 4.29 -1.98
C GLU A 50 -17.84 4.60 -0.50
N THR A 51 -18.27 3.70 0.39
CA THR A 51 -18.11 3.89 1.85
C THR A 51 -16.75 3.43 2.35
N LEU A 52 -16.27 2.26 1.91
CA LEU A 52 -15.03 1.64 2.41
C LEU A 52 -14.27 0.95 1.29
N SER A 53 -13.06 1.44 1.00
CA SER A 53 -12.16 0.83 0.02
C SER A 53 -10.90 0.30 0.70
N GLN A 54 -10.75 -1.03 0.76
CA GLN A 54 -9.54 -1.66 1.28
C GLN A 54 -8.29 -1.34 0.42
N LYS A 55 -8.49 -0.99 -0.86
CA LYS A 55 -7.40 -0.58 -1.76
C LYS A 55 -6.69 0.67 -1.27
N GLU A 56 -7.43 1.67 -0.80
CA GLU A 56 -6.86 2.93 -0.32
C GLU A 56 -6.01 2.71 0.93
N SER A 57 -6.49 1.88 1.87
CA SER A 57 -5.73 1.52 3.07
C SER A 57 -4.43 0.80 2.73
N ILE A 58 -4.48 -0.19 1.82
CA ILE A 58 -3.30 -0.92 1.36
C ILE A 58 -2.31 0.04 0.69
N GLN A 59 -2.76 0.88 -0.25
CA GLN A 59 -1.91 1.86 -0.93
C GLN A 59 -1.27 2.85 0.04
N ARG A 60 -2.01 3.32 1.05
CA ARG A 60 -1.48 4.19 2.10
C ARG A 60 -0.36 3.49 2.87
N THR A 61 -0.53 2.23 3.28
CA THR A 61 0.51 1.51 4.01
C THR A 61 1.76 1.29 3.16
N TYR A 62 1.61 0.93 1.88
CA TYR A 62 2.74 0.86 0.95
C TYR A 62 3.44 2.22 0.79
N GLY A 63 2.69 3.32 0.70
CA GLY A 63 3.23 4.68 0.60
C GLY A 63 4.04 5.07 1.83
N LEU A 64 3.47 4.90 3.03
CA LEU A 64 4.15 5.17 4.30
C LEU A 64 5.43 4.36 4.43
N PHE A 65 5.42 3.09 4.04
CA PHE A 65 6.61 2.25 4.04
C PHE A 65 7.71 2.81 3.13
N MET A 66 7.37 3.23 1.91
CA MET A 66 8.35 3.79 0.97
C MET A 66 8.92 5.14 1.43
N GLU A 67 8.09 5.98 2.05
CA GLU A 67 8.53 7.25 2.63
C GLU A 67 9.51 7.02 3.78
N ASN A 68 9.15 6.16 4.74
CA ASN A 68 10.01 5.81 5.87
C ASN A 68 11.32 5.14 5.41
N PHE A 69 11.24 4.21 4.46
CA PHE A 69 12.42 3.53 3.93
C PHE A 69 13.42 4.52 3.32
N ARG A 70 12.93 5.49 2.54
CA ARG A 70 13.78 6.52 1.93
C ARG A 70 14.40 7.44 2.98
N GLU A 71 13.62 7.88 3.96
CA GLU A 71 14.11 8.76 5.04
C GLU A 71 15.22 8.09 5.85
N THR A 72 14.99 6.85 6.28
CA THR A 72 15.99 6.12 7.07
C THR A 72 17.21 5.75 6.23
N ALA A 73 17.05 5.33 4.98
CA ALA A 73 18.19 5.06 4.09
C ALA A 73 19.08 6.30 3.88
N LEU A 74 18.47 7.48 3.73
CA LEU A 74 19.20 8.74 3.62
C LEU A 74 19.94 9.06 4.94
N LEU A 75 19.27 8.90 6.08
CA LEU A 75 19.85 9.14 7.40
C LEU A 75 21.06 8.23 7.66
N VAL A 76 20.91 6.93 7.41
CA VAL A 76 21.98 5.94 7.54
C VAL A 76 23.15 6.28 6.61
N PHE A 77 22.88 6.66 5.36
CA PHE A 77 23.91 7.09 4.42
C PHE A 77 24.70 8.31 4.93
N CYS A 78 24.02 9.33 5.45
CA CYS A 78 24.65 10.51 6.03
C CYS A 78 25.54 10.18 7.23
N ILE A 79 25.06 9.31 8.13
CA ILE A 79 25.82 8.89 9.31
C ILE A 79 27.09 8.14 8.87
N ILE A 80 26.95 7.14 7.98
CA ILE A 80 28.11 6.35 7.56
C ILE A 80 29.13 7.22 6.81
N LEU A 81 28.68 8.16 5.98
CA LEU A 81 29.56 9.10 5.30
C LEU A 81 30.41 9.94 6.27
N LEU A 82 29.79 10.41 7.36
CA LEU A 82 30.46 11.23 8.36
C LEU A 82 31.56 10.46 9.09
N PHE A 83 31.32 9.19 9.43
CA PHE A 83 32.24 8.39 10.24
C PHE A 83 33.27 7.58 9.44
N LEU A 84 32.92 7.11 8.24
CA LEU A 84 33.70 6.09 7.52
C LEU A 84 34.30 6.59 6.20
N GLY A 85 33.92 7.79 5.75
CA GLY A 85 34.37 8.38 4.49
C GLY A 85 33.73 7.75 3.24
N PHE A 86 33.94 8.38 2.09
CA PHE A 86 33.18 8.11 0.86
C PHE A 86 33.30 6.66 0.32
N ARG A 87 34.52 6.09 0.33
CA ARG A 87 34.77 4.76 -0.24
C ARG A 87 34.10 3.63 0.54
N SER A 88 34.23 3.66 1.87
CA SER A 88 33.67 2.62 2.75
C SER A 88 32.15 2.72 2.85
N SER A 89 31.62 3.94 2.83
CA SER A 89 30.17 4.20 2.90
C SER A 89 29.39 3.58 1.74
N PHE A 90 29.96 3.63 0.53
CA PHE A 90 29.31 3.09 -0.66
C PHE A 90 29.13 1.57 -0.57
N LEU A 91 30.15 0.84 -0.10
CA LEU A 91 30.08 -0.62 0.07
C LEU A 91 29.01 -1.04 1.07
N ILE A 92 28.87 -0.28 2.16
CA ILE A 92 27.86 -0.55 3.20
C ILE A 92 26.46 -0.28 2.67
N LEU A 93 26.26 0.83 1.93
CA LEU A 93 24.97 1.16 1.31
C LEU A 93 24.51 0.06 0.34
N VAL A 94 25.42 -0.43 -0.51
CA VAL A 94 25.12 -1.52 -1.45
C VAL A 94 24.79 -2.82 -0.69
N SER A 95 25.55 -3.12 0.37
CA SER A 95 25.29 -4.30 1.22
C SER A 95 23.92 -4.24 1.86
N PHE A 96 23.50 -3.07 2.36
CA PHE A 96 22.17 -2.86 2.91
C PHE A 96 21.07 -3.18 1.89
N VAL A 97 21.17 -2.66 0.66
CA VAL A 97 20.18 -2.92 -0.41
C VAL A 97 20.12 -4.42 -0.77
N ILE A 98 21.28 -5.09 -0.83
CA ILE A 98 21.34 -6.52 -1.15
C ILE A 98 20.67 -7.36 -0.06
N VAL A 99 20.98 -7.12 1.22
CA VAL A 99 20.38 -7.84 2.35
C VAL A 99 18.87 -7.62 2.37
N TYR A 100 18.43 -6.40 2.10
CA TYR A 100 17.02 -6.06 2.03
C TYR A 100 16.27 -6.83 0.93
N LEU A 101 16.84 -6.87 -0.27
CA LEU A 101 16.28 -7.61 -1.39
C LEU A 101 16.27 -9.13 -1.15
N ALA A 102 17.34 -9.65 -0.52
CA ALA A 102 17.42 -11.04 -0.12
C ALA A 102 16.29 -11.42 0.86
N ASN A 103 15.93 -10.52 1.78
CA ASN A 103 14.83 -10.76 2.71
C ASN A 103 13.49 -10.89 1.98
N PHE A 104 13.22 -10.07 0.96
CA PHE A 104 12.01 -10.21 0.14
C PHE A 104 11.96 -11.53 -0.63
N ILE A 105 13.09 -11.95 -1.19
CA ILE A 105 13.20 -13.24 -1.90
C ILE A 105 12.93 -14.38 -0.92
N TYR A 106 13.51 -14.31 0.29
CA TYR A 106 13.29 -15.28 1.33
C TYR A 106 11.82 -15.36 1.74
N LEU A 107 11.18 -14.22 2.05
CA LEU A 107 9.76 -14.13 2.40
C LEU A 107 8.86 -14.71 1.29
N LYS A 108 9.18 -14.43 0.03
CA LYS A 108 8.47 -15.00 -1.11
C LYS A 108 8.65 -16.52 -1.18
N ALA A 109 9.84 -17.03 -0.90
CA ALA A 109 10.12 -18.46 -0.96
C ALA A 109 9.33 -19.27 0.08
N ILE A 110 9.12 -18.70 1.28
CA ILE A 110 8.30 -19.32 2.34
C ILE A 110 6.79 -19.03 2.18
N GLY A 111 6.36 -18.39 1.08
CA GLY A 111 4.96 -18.14 0.78
C GLY A 111 4.32 -17.01 1.59
N TYR A 112 5.11 -16.15 2.25
CA TYR A 112 4.59 -14.98 2.94
C TYR A 112 4.22 -13.88 1.95
N SER A 113 3.04 -13.29 2.14
CA SER A 113 2.61 -12.11 1.39
C SER A 113 3.15 -10.84 2.05
N PHE A 114 3.35 -9.80 1.25
CA PHE A 114 3.56 -8.47 1.79
C PHE A 114 2.28 -7.98 2.49
N ASN A 115 2.41 -7.63 3.76
CA ASN A 115 1.36 -7.15 4.63
C ASN A 115 1.96 -6.04 5.51
N ASN A 116 1.10 -5.23 6.11
CA ASN A 116 1.45 -4.18 7.07
C ASN A 116 2.45 -4.68 8.14
N ILE A 117 2.31 -5.91 8.66
CA ILE A 117 3.25 -6.51 9.63
C ILE A 117 4.65 -6.68 9.03
N VAL A 118 4.73 -7.18 7.80
CA VAL A 118 6.00 -7.38 7.08
C VAL A 118 6.64 -6.03 6.79
N SER A 119 5.85 -5.02 6.41
CA SER A 119 6.34 -3.66 6.17
C SER A 119 6.97 -3.06 7.43
N PHE A 120 6.33 -3.20 8.60
CA PHE A 120 6.89 -2.73 9.87
C PHE A 120 8.18 -3.48 10.26
N ALA A 121 8.19 -4.81 10.14
CA ALA A 121 9.37 -5.61 10.44
C ALA A 121 10.57 -5.21 9.56
N LEU A 122 10.32 -4.95 8.27
CA LEU A 122 11.34 -4.49 7.33
C LEU A 122 11.86 -3.07 7.63
N ILE A 123 11.04 -2.20 8.21
CA ILE A 123 11.49 -0.87 8.69
C ILE A 123 12.33 -1.02 9.96
N LEU A 124 11.98 -1.95 10.86
CA LEU A 124 12.70 -2.14 12.13
C LEU A 124 14.06 -2.85 11.96
N VAL A 125 14.22 -3.65 10.91
CA VAL A 125 15.51 -4.26 10.54
C VAL A 125 16.53 -3.23 10.07
N LEU A 126 16.05 -2.07 9.61
CA LEU A 126 16.87 -0.95 9.11
C LEU A 126 17.30 -0.04 10.27
#